data_AF-A0A2M4C458-F1
#
_entry.id   AF-A0A2M4C458-F1
#
_cell.length_a   1.000
_cell.length_b   1.000
_cell.length_c   1.000
_cell.angle_alpha   90.00
_cell.angle_beta   90.00
_cell.angle_gamma   90.00
#
_symmetry.space_group_name_H-M   'P 1'
#
loop_
_entity.id
_entity.type
_entity.pdbx_description
1 polymer ?
#
loop_
_entity_poly.entity_id
_entity_poly.type
_entity_poly.pdbx_seq_one_letter_code
_entity_poly.pdbx_strand_id
1 'polypeptide(L)'
;MIRQILLKNDILVRLVAARGYSQPSAPAGSSKGPGAGAGAPASSPAASGEVPGLSSRCVQRKDGPVGPGADHKGTYKVPEYFSYNQTSYFEAEVEMSKFRIPQPSARN
;
A
#
# COMPACT_ATOMS: atom_id res chain seq x y z
N MET A 1 4.60 29.51 -38.79
CA MET A 1 5.31 28.80 -37.70
C MET A 1 4.43 28.48 -36.48
N ILE A 2 3.37 29.25 -36.19
CA ILE A 2 2.50 29.07 -35.00
C ILE A 2 1.69 27.75 -35.01
N ARG A 3 1.23 27.27 -36.17
CA ARG A 3 0.43 26.02 -36.27
C ARG A 3 1.18 24.75 -35.85
N GLN A 4 2.51 24.71 -36.03
CA GLN A 4 3.34 23.56 -35.65
C GLN A 4 3.58 23.48 -34.14
N ILE A 5 3.48 24.59 -33.42
CA ILE A 5 3.63 24.65 -31.96
C ILE A 5 2.34 24.16 -31.29
N LEU A 6 1.18 24.58 -31.80
CA LEU A 6 -0.12 24.14 -31.30
C LEU A 6 -0.33 22.62 -31.46
N LEU A 7 0.03 22.06 -32.63
CA LEU A 7 -0.08 20.61 -32.86
C LEU A 7 0.75 19.76 -31.88
N LYS A 8 1.95 20.22 -31.52
CA LYS A 8 2.86 19.50 -30.61
C LYS A 8 2.36 19.51 -29.18
N ASN A 9 1.75 20.62 -28.77
CA ASN A 9 1.14 20.75 -27.45
C ASN A 9 -0.12 19.86 -27.33
N ASP A 10 -0.95 19.80 -28.38
CA ASP A 10 -2.11 18.91 -28.41
C ASP A 10 -1.73 17.42 -28.36
N ILE A 11 -0.67 17.03 -29.07
CA ILE A 11 -0.16 15.65 -29.05
C ILE A 11 0.36 15.29 -27.65
N LEU A 12 1.12 16.18 -27.00
CA LEU A 12 1.62 15.94 -25.64
C LEU A 12 0.49 15.85 -24.61
N VAL A 13 -0.51 16.73 -24.69
CA VAL A 13 -1.69 16.69 -23.80
C VAL A 13 -2.49 15.39 -24.00
N ARG A 14 -2.67 14.94 -25.25
CA ARG A 14 -3.33 13.66 -25.54
C ARG A 14 -2.52 12.45 -25.08
N LEU A 15 -1.19 12.47 -25.20
CA LEU A 15 -0.34 11.37 -24.77
C LEU A 15 -0.27 11.25 -23.23
N VAL A 16 -0.33 12.38 -22.52
CA VAL A 16 -0.43 12.41 -21.05
C VAL A 16 -1.82 11.97 -20.58
N ALA A 17 -2.90 12.40 -21.26
CA ALA A 17 -4.26 11.96 -20.95
C ALA A 17 -4.54 10.49 -21.29
N ALA A 18 -3.88 9.95 -22.33
CA ALA A 18 -3.97 8.53 -22.71
C ALA A 18 -3.18 7.61 -21.76
N ARG A 19 -2.34 8.17 -20.89
CA ARG A 19 -1.70 7.44 -19.78
C ARG A 19 -2.71 7.31 -18.63
N GLY A 20 -3.84 6.69 -18.94
CA GLY A 20 -4.86 6.33 -17.96
C GLY A 20 -4.26 5.34 -16.97
N TYR A 21 -4.11 5.77 -15.72
CA TYR A 21 -3.97 4.82 -14.61
C TYR A 21 -5.25 3.99 -14.58
N SER A 22 -5.12 2.66 -14.51
CA SER A 22 -6.25 1.77 -14.27
C SER A 22 -6.92 2.19 -12.97
N GLN A 23 -8.08 2.83 -13.08
CA GLN A 23 -8.92 3.10 -11.92
C GLN A 23 -9.38 1.74 -11.37
N PRO A 24 -9.26 1.47 -10.06
CA PRO A 24 -9.90 0.29 -9.49
C PRO A 24 -11.40 0.42 -9.70
N SER A 25 -11.99 -0.58 -10.35
CA SER A 25 -13.43 -0.69 -10.55
C SER A 25 -14.14 -0.70 -9.19
N ALA A 26 -15.23 0.05 -9.09
CA ALA A 26 -16.11 0.06 -7.92
C ALA A 26 -16.57 -1.38 -7.58
N PRO A 27 -16.77 -1.72 -6.29
CA PRO A 27 -17.09 -3.09 -5.91
C PRO A 27 -18.52 -3.44 -6.34
N ALA A 28 -18.64 -4.27 -7.37
CA ALA A 28 -19.85 -5.04 -7.61
C ALA A 28 -19.92 -6.14 -6.54
N GLY A 29 -21.01 -6.14 -5.77
CA GLY A 29 -21.26 -7.06 -4.67
C GLY A 29 -21.02 -8.51 -5.07
N SER A 30 -20.08 -9.16 -4.37
CA SER A 30 -19.78 -10.58 -4.55
C SER A 30 -20.36 -11.37 -3.39
N SER A 31 -21.17 -12.34 -3.76
CA SER A 31 -21.91 -13.26 -2.91
C SER A 31 -20.99 -14.14 -2.07
N LYS A 32 -21.51 -14.42 -0.87
CA LYS A 32 -20.91 -15.16 0.24
C LYS A 32 -20.62 -16.62 -0.12
N GLY A 33 -19.35 -17.02 -0.09
CA GLY A 33 -18.93 -18.44 -0.07
C GLY A 33 -18.77 -18.96 1.38
N PRO A 34 -18.99 -20.26 1.64
CA PRO A 34 -19.07 -20.81 2.99
C PRO A 34 -17.69 -21.00 3.63
N GLY A 35 -17.66 -20.80 4.95
CA GLY A 35 -16.46 -20.57 5.75
C GLY A 35 -15.61 -21.80 6.06
N ALA A 36 -14.35 -21.50 6.39
CA ALA A 36 -13.41 -22.42 7.03
C ALA A 36 -13.14 -21.95 8.46
N GLY A 37 -12.97 -22.93 9.35
CA GLY A 37 -13.08 -22.85 10.81
C GLY A 37 -12.30 -21.74 11.52
N ALA A 38 -12.93 -21.29 12.61
CA ALA A 38 -12.37 -20.37 13.59
C ALA A 38 -11.16 -20.98 14.31
N GLY A 39 -9.96 -20.73 13.78
CA GLY A 39 -8.74 -20.78 14.58
C GLY A 39 -8.62 -19.48 15.40
N ALA A 40 -8.56 -19.62 16.73
CA ALA A 40 -8.34 -18.51 17.66
C ALA A 40 -7.24 -17.54 17.17
N PRO A 41 -7.34 -16.22 17.46
CA PRO A 41 -6.28 -15.31 17.11
C PRO A 41 -5.07 -15.67 17.96
N ALA A 42 -4.02 -16.21 17.34
CA ALA A 42 -2.71 -16.25 17.96
C ALA A 42 -2.30 -14.79 18.16
N SER A 43 -2.26 -14.34 19.40
CA SER A 43 -1.65 -13.07 19.77
C SER A 43 -0.20 -13.13 19.33
N SER A 44 0.15 -12.39 18.27
CA SER A 44 1.54 -12.22 17.87
C SER A 44 2.34 -11.75 19.09
N PRO A 45 3.45 -12.42 19.44
CA PRO A 45 4.24 -12.01 20.59
C PRO A 45 4.72 -10.57 20.36
N ALA A 46 4.53 -9.72 21.37
CA ALA A 46 5.02 -8.35 21.35
C ALA A 46 6.53 -8.39 21.07
N ALA A 47 6.94 -7.82 19.94
CA ALA A 47 8.34 -7.76 19.54
C ALA A 47 9.15 -7.15 20.69
N SER A 48 9.96 -7.98 21.36
CA SER A 48 10.71 -7.63 22.57
C SER A 48 12.01 -6.92 22.24
N GLY A 49 11.94 -5.89 21.38
CA GLY A 49 13.09 -5.10 20.96
C GLY A 49 12.69 -3.65 20.76
N GLU A 50 13.57 -2.75 21.18
CA GLU A 50 13.57 -1.32 20.87
C GLU A 50 13.80 -1.10 19.36
N VAL A 51 13.01 -1.76 18.51
CA VAL A 51 12.98 -1.51 17.08
C VAL A 51 11.73 -0.67 16.85
N PRO A 52 11.88 0.66 16.66
CA PRO A 52 10.77 1.48 16.21
C PRO A 52 10.17 0.82 14.97
N GLY A 53 8.89 0.45 15.06
CA GLY A 53 8.17 -0.07 13.90
C GLY A 53 8.14 0.96 12.75
N LEU A 54 7.56 0.55 11.62
CA LEU A 54 7.43 1.44 10.46
C LEU A 54 6.74 2.75 10.84
N SER A 55 7.22 3.85 10.28
CA SER A 55 6.69 5.18 10.59
C SER A 55 5.28 5.40 10.04
N SER A 56 4.65 6.51 10.42
CA SER A 56 3.35 6.94 9.89
C SER A 56 3.35 7.22 8.38
N ARG A 57 4.54 7.33 7.75
CA ARG A 57 4.69 7.43 6.29
C ARG A 57 4.36 6.09 5.60
N CYS A 58 4.69 4.99 6.26
CA CYS A 58 4.41 3.64 5.78
C CYS A 58 3.00 3.18 6.16
N VAL A 59 2.59 3.36 7.41
CA VAL A 59 1.29 2.87 7.92
C VAL A 59 0.65 3.91 8.82
N GLN A 60 -0.56 4.33 8.47
CA GLN A 60 -1.32 5.24 9.32
C GLN A 60 -1.93 4.46 10.49
N ARG A 61 -1.37 4.62 11.69
CA ARG A 61 -1.99 4.07 12.89
C ARG A 61 -3.29 4.81 13.16
N LYS A 62 -4.40 4.08 13.20
CA LYS A 62 -5.72 4.57 13.57
C LYS A 62 -6.16 3.77 14.79
N ASP A 63 -6.52 4.44 15.86
CA ASP A 63 -7.01 3.79 17.09
C ASP A 63 -8.50 3.43 17.03
N GLY A 64 -9.17 3.77 15.92
CA GLY A 64 -10.58 3.50 15.64
C GLY A 64 -10.78 2.56 14.45
N PRO A 65 -11.99 2.50 13.89
CA PRO A 65 -12.27 1.69 12.69
C PRO A 65 -11.31 2.06 11.56
N VAL A 66 -10.56 1.07 11.08
CA VAL A 66 -9.53 1.27 10.04
C VAL A 66 -10.15 1.35 8.64
N GLY A 67 -11.35 0.77 8.46
CA GLY A 67 -12.12 0.83 7.22
C GLY A 67 -13.57 0.34 7.40
N PRO A 68 -14.38 0.29 6.33
CA PRO A 68 -15.77 -0.14 6.40
C PRO A 68 -15.91 -1.57 6.93
N GLY A 69 -16.46 -1.71 8.15
CA GLY A 69 -16.59 -3.01 8.82
C GLY A 69 -15.26 -3.65 9.27
N ALA A 70 -14.17 -2.89 9.22
CA ALA A 70 -12.84 -3.35 9.63
C ALA A 70 -12.45 -2.66 10.96
N ASP A 71 -12.43 -3.47 12.02
CA ASP A 71 -12.03 -3.09 13.37
C ASP A 71 -11.07 -4.16 13.91
N HIS A 72 -10.12 -3.76 14.76
CA HIS A 72 -9.16 -4.65 15.43
C HIS A 72 -9.84 -5.67 16.34
N LYS A 73 -11.09 -5.43 16.74
CA LYS A 73 -11.92 -6.37 17.52
C LYS A 73 -12.79 -7.28 16.65
N GLY A 74 -12.74 -7.10 15.33
CA GLY A 74 -13.55 -7.88 14.38
C GLY A 74 -13.02 -9.30 14.14
N THR A 75 -13.72 -10.04 13.28
CA THR A 75 -13.37 -11.43 12.94
C THR A 75 -12.12 -11.52 12.03
N TYR A 76 -11.88 -10.49 11.22
CA TYR A 76 -10.73 -10.47 10.32
C TYR A 76 -9.46 -10.06 11.07
N LYS A 77 -8.40 -10.86 10.92
CA LYS A 77 -7.19 -10.75 11.74
C LYS A 77 -6.24 -9.61 11.35
N VAL A 78 -6.35 -9.07 10.12
CA VAL A 78 -5.39 -8.09 9.58
C VAL A 78 -6.11 -6.86 9.01
N PRO A 79 -6.92 -6.15 9.81
CA PRO A 79 -7.67 -4.99 9.33
C PRO A 79 -6.75 -3.80 8.97
N GLU A 80 -5.48 -3.82 9.37
CA GLU A 80 -4.46 -2.78 9.10
C GLU A 80 -4.18 -2.57 7.61
N TYR A 81 -4.55 -3.50 6.73
CA TYR A 81 -4.42 -3.33 5.28
C TYR A 81 -5.14 -2.06 4.77
N PHE A 82 -6.22 -1.64 5.43
CA PHE A 82 -6.93 -0.40 5.10
C PHE A 82 -6.16 0.89 5.43
N SER A 83 -5.08 0.79 6.21
CA SER A 83 -4.25 1.92 6.62
C SER A 83 -3.03 2.15 5.73
N TYR A 84 -2.88 1.38 4.65
CA TYR A 84 -1.84 1.59 3.65
C TYR A 84 -2.25 2.65 2.63
N ASN A 85 -1.24 3.39 2.16
CA ASN A 85 -1.33 4.37 1.09
C ASN A 85 -0.63 3.84 -0.16
N GLN A 86 -0.82 4.51 -1.30
CA GLN A 86 -0.20 4.12 -2.56
C GLN A 86 1.34 4.04 -2.51
N THR A 87 1.97 4.81 -1.62
CA THR A 87 3.44 4.87 -1.48
C THR A 87 3.98 4.03 -0.33
N SER A 88 3.12 3.35 0.45
CA SER A 88 3.53 2.62 1.65
C SER A 88 4.64 1.59 1.40
N TYR A 89 4.59 0.91 0.26
CA TYR A 89 5.60 -0.05 -0.14
C TYR A 89 7.00 0.61 -0.27
N PHE A 90 7.07 1.73 -0.99
CA PHE A 90 8.34 2.41 -1.25
C PHE A 90 8.91 3.08 0.00
N GLU A 91 8.06 3.67 0.85
CA GLU A 91 8.50 4.26 2.11
C GLU A 91 9.07 3.17 3.05
N ALA A 92 8.47 1.97 3.05
CA ALA A 92 9.00 0.85 3.84
C ALA A 92 10.38 0.40 3.34
N GLU A 93 10.62 0.38 2.02
CA GLU A 93 11.95 0.09 1.48
C GLU A 93 12.99 1.13 1.91
N VAL A 94 12.63 2.42 1.91
CA VAL A 94 13.52 3.51 2.34
C VAL A 94 13.85 3.37 3.83
N GLU A 95 12.86 3.10 4.68
CA GLU A 95 13.07 2.93 6.13
C GLU A 95 13.90 1.68 6.44
N MET A 96 13.62 0.56 5.76
CA MET A 96 14.36 -0.69 5.94
C MET A 96 15.78 -0.65 5.39
N SER A 97 16.08 0.23 4.42
CA SER A 97 17.41 0.31 3.79
C SER A 97 18.54 0.56 4.79
N LYS A 98 18.26 1.23 5.92
CA LYS A 98 19.22 1.47 7.01
C LYS A 98 19.67 0.18 7.72
N PHE A 99 18.83 -0.84 7.70
CA PHE A 99 19.08 -2.12 8.36
C PHE A 99 19.55 -3.20 7.38
N ARG A 100 19.69 -2.87 6.09
CA ARG A 100 20.20 -3.81 5.07
C ARG A 100 21.72 -3.91 5.16
N ILE A 101 22.23 -5.10 4.88
CA ILE A 101 23.66 -5.31 4.65
C ILE A 101 24.12 -4.55 3.38
N PRO A 102 25.38 -4.11 3.32
CA PRO A 102 25.92 -3.44 2.13
C PRO A 102 25.85 -4.37 0.92
N GLN A 103 25.57 -3.79 -0.25
CA GLN A 103 25.56 -4.54 -1.50
C GLN A 103 26.97 -5.04 -1.83
N PRO A 104 27.11 -6.27 -2.36
CA PRO A 104 28.41 -6.77 -2.79
C PRO A 104 28.96 -5.92 -3.94
N SER A 105 30.29 -5.73 -3.96
CA SER A 105 30.97 -5.05 -5.05
C SER A 105 31.50 -6.06 -6.07
N ALA A 106 31.36 -5.79 -7.36
CA ALA A 106 31.80 -6.66 -8.46
C ALA A 106 33.34 -6.75 -8.66
N ARG A 107 34.14 -6.39 -7.64
CA ARG A 107 35.60 -6.33 -7.74
C ARG A 107 36.20 -7.72 -7.54
N ASN A 108 36.49 -8.39 -8.66
CA ASN A 108 37.40 -9.53 -8.74
C ASN A 108 38.84 -9.05 -8.86
#